data_AF-A0AAJ3Z335-F1
#
_entry.id   AF-A0AAJ3Z335-F1
#
_cell.length_a   1.000
_cell.length_b   1.000
_cell.length_c   1.000
_cell.angle_alpha   90.00
_cell.angle_beta   90.00
_cell.angle_gamma   90.00
#
_symmetry.space_group_name_H-M   'P 1'
#
loop_
_entity.id
_entity.type
_entity.pdbx_description
1 polymer ?
#
loop_
_entity_poly.entity_id
_entity_poly.type
_entity_poly.pdbx_seq_one_letter_code
_entity_poly.pdbx_strand_id
1 'polypeptide(L)'
;MTIKENDLLNLLKRKGFELKTYENTGSDFYTLVITERSTLEKIIRKRLDEDDFFSFMETNSLSGLEIVLEIQTNLEKPQCVFAWSETHYHFENLKEYHDFVEELPDKLPC
;
A
#
# COMPACT_ATOMS: atom_id res chain seq x y z
N MET A 1 -13.91 10.59 13.12
CA MET A 1 -13.25 9.68 14.07
C MET A 1 -11.77 10.00 14.02
N THR A 2 -11.16 10.39 15.15
CA THR A 2 -9.74 10.76 15.17
C THR A 2 -8.92 9.49 15.33
N ILE A 3 -8.11 9.14 14.33
CA ILE A 3 -7.17 8.02 14.43
C ILE A 3 -6.06 8.46 15.36
N LYS A 4 -5.82 7.68 16.42
CA LYS A 4 -4.66 7.92 17.29
C LYS A 4 -3.43 7.36 16.59
N GLU A 5 -2.34 8.09 16.65
CA GLU A 5 -1.04 7.70 16.10
C GLU A 5 -0.64 6.29 16.51
N ASN A 6 -0.73 5.96 17.80
CA ASN A 6 -0.41 4.62 18.31
C ASN A 6 -1.28 3.51 17.70
N ASP A 7 -2.55 3.79 17.39
CA ASP A 7 -3.46 2.79 16.81
C ASP A 7 -3.05 2.48 15.37
N LEU A 8 -2.68 3.52 14.60
CA LEU A 8 -2.14 3.36 13.25
C LEU A 8 -0.79 2.63 13.28
N LEU A 9 0.13 3.00 14.16
CA LEU A 9 1.44 2.33 14.27
C LEU A 9 1.30 0.84 14.60
N ASN A 10 0.36 0.50 15.50
CA ASN A 10 0.04 -0.90 15.82
C ASN A 10 -0.54 -1.63 14.61
N LEU A 11 -1.42 -0.99 13.84
CA LEU A 11 -1.96 -1.53 12.60
C LEU A 11 -0.85 -1.78 11.57
N LEU A 12 0.00 -0.79 11.30
CA LEU A 12 1.12 -0.90 10.36
C LEU A 12 2.04 -2.05 10.73
N LYS A 13 2.41 -2.15 12.01
CA LYS A 13 3.23 -3.27 12.52
C LYS A 13 2.54 -4.62 12.33
N ARG A 14 1.23 -4.72 12.60
CA ARG A 14 0.44 -5.95 12.41
C ARG A 14 0.37 -6.37 10.93
N LYS A 15 0.25 -5.40 10.02
CA LYS A 15 0.26 -5.64 8.57
C LYS A 15 1.67 -5.90 8.01
N GLY A 16 2.71 -5.71 8.82
CA GLY A 16 4.07 -6.02 8.44
C GLY A 16 4.82 -4.90 7.72
N PHE A 17 4.40 -3.64 7.91
CA PHE A 17 5.16 -2.48 7.46
C PHE A 17 6.51 -2.43 8.17
N GLU A 18 7.53 -2.02 7.42
CA GLU A 18 8.91 -1.91 7.88
C GLU A 18 9.41 -0.47 7.69
N LEU A 19 10.32 -0.03 8.56
CA LEU A 19 10.91 1.30 8.45
C LEU A 19 11.93 1.32 7.30
N LYS A 20 11.76 2.25 6.36
CA LYS A 20 12.66 2.46 5.23
C LYS A 20 13.15 3.91 5.21
N THR A 21 14.46 4.08 5.22
CA THR A 21 15.11 5.39 5.13
C THR A 21 15.53 5.66 3.69
N TYR A 22 15.07 6.77 3.14
CA TYR A 22 15.48 7.24 1.82
C TYR A 22 16.61 8.27 1.96
N GLU A 23 17.86 7.82 1.85
CA GLU A 23 19.06 8.65 2.06
C GLU A 23 19.08 9.92 1.20
N ASN A 24 18.57 9.83 -0.04
CA ASN A 24 18.55 10.93 -0.99
C ASN A 24 17.64 12.11 -0.56
N THR A 25 16.64 11.85 0.27
CA THR A 25 15.67 12.86 0.73
C THR A 25 15.72 13.09 2.24
N GLY A 26 16.56 12.33 2.97
CA GLY A 26 16.63 12.36 4.43
C GLY A 26 15.30 12.06 5.11
N SER A 27 14.42 11.31 4.43
CA SER A 27 13.06 11.04 4.90
C SER A 27 12.87 9.56 5.22
N ASP A 28 12.19 9.30 6.33
CA ASP A 28 11.85 7.96 6.80
C ASP A 28 10.37 7.66 6.54
N PHE A 29 10.10 6.44 6.08
CA PHE A 29 8.75 5.97 5.78
C PHE A 29 8.49 4.61 6.43
N TYR A 30 7.27 4.39 6.87
CA TYR A 30 6.74 3.04 7.06
C TYR A 30 6.30 2.52 5.71
N THR A 31 6.92 1.44 5.24
CA THR A 31 6.71 0.88 3.90
C THR A 31 6.25 -0.58 3.98
N LEU A 32 5.25 -0.93 3.17
CA LEU A 32 4.86 -2.30 2.89
C LEU A 32 4.95 -2.55 1.38
N VAL A 33 5.71 -3.57 1.00
CA VAL A 33 5.77 -4.05 -0.39
C VAL A 33 4.88 -5.26 -0.52
N ILE A 34 3.87 -5.16 -1.38
CA ILE A 34 2.93 -6.24 -1.68
C ILE A 34 3.31 -6.85 -3.01
N THR A 35 3.70 -8.12 -2.98
CA THR A 35 4.02 -8.93 -4.17
C THR A 35 3.15 -10.18 -4.28
N GLU A 36 2.31 -10.43 -3.25
CA GLU A 36 1.45 -11.60 -3.19
C GLU A 36 0.29 -11.46 -4.18
N ARG A 37 0.23 -12.41 -5.14
CA ARG A 37 -0.70 -12.38 -6.27
C ARG A 37 -2.15 -12.14 -5.86
N SER A 38 -2.64 -12.87 -4.85
CA SER A 38 -4.06 -12.80 -4.47
C SER A 38 -4.44 -11.44 -3.88
N THR A 39 -3.52 -10.80 -3.15
CA THR A 39 -3.70 -9.46 -2.60
C THR A 39 -3.59 -8.40 -3.69
N LEU A 40 -2.64 -8.53 -4.62
CA LEU A 40 -2.52 -7.65 -5.78
C LEU A 40 -3.80 -7.65 -6.63
N GLU A 41 -4.33 -8.83 -6.98
CA GLU A 41 -5.56 -8.95 -7.76
C GLU A 41 -6.74 -8.23 -7.07
N LYS A 42 -6.87 -8.39 -5.76
CA LYS A 42 -7.93 -7.71 -4.98
C LYS A 42 -7.78 -6.18 -5.01
N ILE A 43 -6.56 -5.67 -4.85
CA ILE A 43 -6.31 -4.22 -4.86
C ILE A 43 -6.58 -3.65 -6.25
N ILE A 44 -6.07 -4.29 -7.31
CA ILE A 44 -6.24 -3.81 -8.69
C ILE A 44 -7.72 -3.83 -9.09
N ARG A 45 -8.46 -4.89 -8.75
CA ARG A 45 -9.90 -4.99 -9.04
C ARG A 45 -10.74 -3.92 -8.33
N LYS A 46 -10.30 -3.41 -7.18
CA LYS A 46 -10.97 -2.29 -6.49
C LYS A 46 -10.67 -0.93 -7.15
N ARG A 47 -9.64 -0.85 -7.99
CA ARG A 47 -9.14 0.41 -8.57
C ARG A 47 -9.44 0.57 -10.04
N LEU A 48 -9.59 -0.53 -10.76
CA LEU A 48 -9.97 -0.56 -12.16
C LEU A 48 -11.43 -0.98 -12.30
N ASP A 49 -12.10 -0.44 -13.30
CA ASP A 49 -13.37 -0.99 -13.75
C ASP A 49 -13.17 -2.43 -14.27
N GLU A 50 -14.25 -3.22 -14.34
CA GLU A 50 -14.14 -4.65 -14.61
C GLU A 50 -13.49 -4.96 -15.97
N ASP A 51 -13.81 -4.20 -17.01
CA ASP A 51 -13.21 -4.33 -18.35
C ASP A 51 -11.70 -3.99 -18.33
N ASP A 52 -11.32 -2.94 -17.61
CA ASP A 52 -9.92 -2.51 -17.46
C ASP A 52 -9.12 -3.51 -16.64
N PHE A 53 -9.73 -4.13 -15.62
CA PHE A 53 -9.11 -5.19 -14.84
C PHE A 53 -8.77 -6.40 -15.71
N PHE A 54 -9.71 -6.87 -16.53
CA PHE A 54 -9.46 -8.02 -17.42
C PHE A 54 -8.38 -7.71 -18.45
N SER A 55 -8.46 -6.55 -19.11
CA SER A 55 -7.44 -6.09 -20.06
C SER A 55 -6.06 -5.98 -19.42
N PHE A 56 -5.99 -5.43 -18.20
CA PHE A 56 -4.77 -5.32 -17.42
C PHE A 56 -4.16 -6.70 -17.12
N MET A 57 -4.97 -7.65 -16.67
CA MET A 57 -4.56 -8.99 -16.29
C MET A 57 -4.13 -9.87 -17.48
N GLU A 58 -4.71 -9.64 -18.67
CA GLU A 58 -4.29 -10.31 -19.91
C GLU A 58 -2.96 -9.75 -20.43
N THR A 59 -2.75 -8.44 -20.31
CA THR A 59 -1.57 -7.76 -20.84
C THR A 59 -0.37 -7.86 -19.89
N ASN A 60 -0.60 -7.81 -18.58
CA ASN A 60 0.44 -7.81 -17.57
C ASN A 60 0.46 -9.15 -16.84
N SER A 61 1.55 -9.90 -17.02
CA SER A 61 1.84 -11.02 -16.12
C SER A 61 1.97 -10.48 -14.69
N LEU A 62 1.21 -11.03 -13.75
CA LEU A 62 1.34 -10.68 -12.33
C LEU A 62 2.74 -11.02 -11.76
N SER A 63 3.58 -11.75 -12.51
CA SER A 63 4.98 -11.96 -12.16
C SER A 63 5.76 -10.64 -12.22
N GLY A 64 6.16 -10.12 -11.07
CA GLY A 64 6.93 -8.88 -10.97
C GLY A 64 6.10 -7.62 -10.80
N LEU A 65 4.77 -7.73 -10.62
CA LEU A 65 3.99 -6.59 -10.14
C LEU A 65 4.20 -6.42 -8.65
N GLU A 66 4.42 -5.17 -8.25
CA GLU A 66 4.55 -4.78 -6.85
C GLU A 66 3.70 -3.54 -6.59
N ILE A 67 3.06 -3.52 -5.42
CA ILE A 67 2.43 -2.32 -4.88
C ILE A 67 3.19 -1.93 -3.63
N VAL A 68 3.62 -0.68 -3.57
CA VAL A 68 4.35 -0.13 -2.42
C VAL A 68 3.41 0.84 -1.69
N LEU A 69 3.04 0.49 -0.47
CA LEU A 69 2.27 1.36 0.41
C LEU A 69 3.22 2.03 1.38
N GLU A 70 3.12 3.36 1.50
CA GLU A 70 4.07 4.13 2.30
C GLU A 70 3.36 5.27 3.04
N ILE A 71 3.90 5.62 4.20
CA ILE A 71 3.55 6.85 4.92
C ILE A 71 4.79 7.37 5.65
N GLN A 72 5.00 8.69 5.67
CA GLN A 72 6.14 9.26 6.39
C GLN A 72 6.01 8.98 7.90
N THR A 73 7.14 8.92 8.61
CA THR A 73 7.13 8.64 10.06
C THR A 73 6.41 9.70 10.90
N ASN A 74 6.27 10.92 10.39
CA ASN A 74 5.43 11.98 10.96
C ASN A 74 3.92 11.82 10.63
N LEU A 75 3.54 10.69 10.01
CA LEU A 75 2.19 10.35 9.54
C LEU A 75 1.62 11.31 8.48
N GLU A 76 2.49 12.06 7.81
CA GLU A 76 2.13 12.87 6.67
C GLU A 76 2.27 12.08 5.36
N LYS A 77 1.55 12.51 4.33
CA LYS A 77 1.67 12.01 2.95
C LYS A 77 1.55 10.48 2.81
N PRO A 78 0.42 9.87 3.21
CA PRO A 78 0.13 8.49 2.83
C PRO A 78 0.07 8.34 1.31
N GLN A 79 0.76 7.34 0.78
CA GLN A 79 0.80 7.07 -0.66
C GLN A 79 0.81 5.57 -0.98
N CYS A 80 0.32 5.27 -2.17
CA CYS A 80 0.35 3.95 -2.79
C CYS A 80 0.98 4.10 -4.17
N VAL A 81 2.10 3.42 -4.38
CA VAL A 81 2.84 3.42 -5.64
C VAL A 81 2.66 2.08 -6.30
N PHE A 82 2.21 2.09 -7.55
CA PHE A 82 2.07 0.89 -8.36
C PHE A 82 3.35 0.75 -9.18
N ALA A 83 4.24 -0.19 -8.86
CA ALA A 83 5.57 -0.24 -9.48
C ALA A 83 5.55 -0.46 -11.02
N TRP A 84 4.43 -0.93 -11.55
CA TRP A 84 4.21 -1.19 -12.97
C TRP A 84 3.65 0.01 -13.76
N SER A 85 3.24 1.07 -13.07
CA SER A 85 2.80 2.32 -13.70
C SER A 85 3.52 3.48 -13.05
N GLU A 86 3.66 4.59 -13.77
CA GLU A 86 4.11 5.85 -13.14
C GLU A 86 3.01 6.46 -12.22
N THR A 87 1.97 5.68 -11.91
CA THR A 87 0.82 6.12 -11.13
C THR A 87 1.12 6.08 -9.64
N HIS A 88 1.00 7.27 -9.04
CA HIS A 88 1.06 7.46 -7.61
C HIS A 88 -0.35 7.78 -7.12
N TYR A 89 -0.91 6.91 -6.31
CA TYR A 89 -2.15 7.19 -5.61
C TYR A 89 -1.85 7.86 -4.28
N HIS A 90 -2.34 9.09 -4.13
CA HIS A 90 -2.25 9.83 -2.88
C HIS A 90 -3.60 9.66 -2.19
N PHE A 91 -3.57 9.18 -0.94
CA PHE A 91 -4.79 9.11 -0.14
C PHE A 91 -5.19 10.52 0.26
N GLU A 92 -6.48 10.85 0.21
CA GLU A 92 -6.98 12.19 0.50
C GLU A 92 -6.77 12.58 1.97
N ASN A 93 -6.77 11.57 2.85
CA ASN A 93 -6.58 11.75 4.28
C ASN A 93 -6.13 10.47 4.97
N LEU A 94 -5.70 10.61 6.23
CA LEU A 94 -5.23 9.49 7.06
C LEU A 94 -6.30 8.43 7.31
N LYS A 95 -7.59 8.80 7.33
CA LYS A 95 -8.69 7.85 7.54
C LYS A 95 -8.82 6.90 6.36
N GLU A 96 -8.79 7.43 5.15
CA GLU A 96 -8.83 6.62 3.93
C GLU A 96 -7.65 5.63 3.88
N TYR A 97 -6.45 6.11 4.21
CA TYR A 97 -5.27 5.26 4.31
C TYR A 97 -5.42 4.16 5.37
N HIS A 98 -5.88 4.52 6.57
CA HIS A 98 -6.12 3.56 7.64
C HIS A 98 -7.11 2.47 7.22
N ASP A 99 -8.27 2.87 6.69
CA ASP A 99 -9.31 1.94 6.24
C ASP A 99 -8.77 1.00 5.16
N PHE A 100 -7.99 1.53 4.21
CA PHE A 100 -7.33 0.73 3.17
C PHE A 100 -6.34 -0.29 3.76
N VAL A 101 -5.48 0.14 4.68
CA VAL A 101 -4.50 -0.74 5.33
C VAL A 101 -5.20 -1.80 6.18
N GLU A 102 -6.32 -1.48 6.83
CA GLU A 102 -7.08 -2.41 7.65
C GLU A 102 -7.61 -3.61 6.86
N GLU A 103 -8.03 -3.39 5.61
CA GLU A 103 -8.52 -4.43 4.69
C GLU A 103 -7.43 -5.40 4.18
N LEU A 104 -6.15 -5.05 4.29
CA LEU A 104 -5.06 -5.92 3.87
C LEU A 104 -4.99 -7.18 4.75
N PRO A 105 -4.45 -8.31 4.26
CA PRO A 105 -4.16 -9.43 5.15
C PRO A 105 -3.14 -9.04 6.22
N ASP A 106 -3.28 -9.58 7.43
CA ASP A 106 -2.22 -9.46 8.44
C ASP A 106 -0.98 -10.26 8.00
N LYS A 107 0.22 -9.81 8.38
CA LYS A 107 1.44 -10.59 8.15
C LYS A 107 1.35 -11.86 8.99
N LEU A 108 1.18 -13.01 8.33
CA LEU A 108 1.16 -14.29 9.03
C LEU A 108 2.51 -14.47 9.74
N PRO A 109 2.52 -14.81 11.04
CA PRO A 109 3.75 -15.18 11.71
C PRO A 109 4.33 -16.42 11.01
N CYS A 110 5.57 -16.32 10.55
CA CYS A 110 6.32 -17.43 9.97
C CYS A 110 6.53 -18.57 10.98
#